data_AF-A0A150TT64-F1
#
_entry.id   AF-A0A150TT64-F1
#
_cell.length_a   1.000
_cell.length_b   1.000
_cell.length_c   1.000
_cell.angle_alpha   90.00
_cell.angle_beta   90.00
_cell.angle_gamma   90.00
#
_symmetry.space_group_name_H-M   'P 1'
#
loop_
_entity.id
_entity.type
_entity.pdbx_description
1 polymer ?
#
loop_
_entity_poly.entity_id
_entity_poly.type
_entity_poly.pdbx_seq_one_letter_code
_entity_poly.pdbx_strand_id
1 'polypeptide(L)'
;MSASDLATWRAVITAVRAQRPALASVLEHAAVLELSPTRVVLGYEANSFLSGQATEPAARDMLARVLQSHFGGPAELVFETITRGSAGPSLAQVETAERKARVEAARRAVADHPLVTAAIELLGAELKDVRLSPEFADG
;
A
#
# COMPACT_ATOMS: atom_id res chain seq x y z
N MET A 1 5.10 10.56 2.61
CA MET A 1 4.31 10.05 3.74
C MET A 1 5.28 9.53 4.78
N SER A 2 5.16 9.96 6.05
CA SER A 2 6.02 9.45 7.13
C SER A 2 5.57 8.04 7.57
N ALA A 3 6.38 7.34 8.38
CA ALA A 3 6.03 6.01 8.89
C ALA A 3 4.77 6.03 9.79
N SER A 4 4.58 7.10 10.58
CA SER A 4 3.38 7.28 11.40
C SER A 4 2.14 7.54 10.54
N ASP A 5 2.28 8.33 9.47
CA ASP A 5 1.17 8.58 8.54
C ASP A 5 0.77 7.31 7.81
N LEU A 6 1.75 6.49 7.41
CA LEU A 6 1.51 5.19 6.78
C LEU A 6 0.72 4.25 7.70
N ALA A 7 1.12 4.14 8.98
CA ALA A 7 0.43 3.31 9.95
C ALA A 7 -1.02 3.79 10.19
N THR A 8 -1.19 5.11 10.33
CA THR A 8 -2.51 5.76 10.50
C THR A 8 -3.40 5.49 9.29
N TRP A 9 -2.90 5.74 8.08
CA TRP A 9 -3.65 5.53 6.85
C TRP A 9 -4.02 4.05 6.64
N ARG A 10 -3.10 3.12 6.95
CA ARG A 10 -3.38 1.67 6.91
C ARG A 10 -4.49 1.27 7.89
N ALA A 11 -4.54 1.87 9.08
CA ALA A 11 -5.62 1.64 10.04
C ALA A 11 -6.98 2.15 9.52
N VAL A 12 -7.01 3.35 8.92
CA VAL A 12 -8.21 3.91 8.26
C VAL A 12 -8.71 2.99 7.16
N ILE A 13 -7.81 2.60 6.25
CA ILE A 13 -8.15 1.71 5.12
C ILE A 13 -8.67 0.36 5.63
N THR A 14 -8.10 -0.19 6.71
CA THR A 14 -8.58 -1.43 7.33
C THR A 14 -10.02 -1.27 7.83
N ALA A 15 -10.35 -0.17 8.49
CA ALA A 15 -11.70 0.12 8.97
C ALA A 15 -12.71 0.37 7.83
N VAL A 16 -12.28 1.00 6.73
CA VAL A 16 -13.10 1.12 5.52
C VAL A 16 -13.30 -0.25 4.88
N ARG A 17 -12.25 -1.06 4.78
CA ARG A 17 -12.28 -2.40 4.15
C ARG A 17 -13.26 -3.34 4.85
N ALA A 18 -13.35 -3.27 6.17
CA ALA A 18 -14.32 -4.05 6.95
C ALA A 18 -15.78 -3.75 6.58
N GLN A 19 -16.08 -2.55 6.06
CA GLN A 19 -17.43 -2.11 5.72
C GLN A 19 -17.71 -2.14 4.22
N ARG A 20 -16.77 -1.67 3.40
CA ARG A 20 -16.88 -1.59 1.93
C ARG A 20 -15.53 -1.91 1.28
N PRO A 21 -15.22 -3.20 1.03
CA PRO A 21 -13.94 -3.63 0.47
C PRO A 21 -13.55 -2.95 -0.84
N ALA A 22 -14.51 -2.74 -1.74
CA ALA A 22 -14.27 -2.07 -3.01
C ALA A 22 -13.82 -0.61 -2.85
N LEU A 23 -14.40 0.12 -1.88
CA LEU A 23 -14.02 1.50 -1.60
C LEU A 23 -12.62 1.57 -0.98
N ALA A 24 -12.27 0.64 -0.10
CA ALA A 24 -10.92 0.57 0.45
C ALA A 24 -9.87 0.45 -0.65
N SER A 25 -10.09 -0.42 -1.65
CA SER A 25 -9.19 -0.53 -2.80
C SER A 25 -9.10 0.77 -3.61
N VAL A 26 -10.21 1.48 -3.82
CA VAL A 26 -10.19 2.81 -4.48
C VAL A 26 -9.34 3.82 -3.70
N LEU A 27 -9.44 3.84 -2.37
CA LEU A 27 -8.71 4.76 -1.49
C LEU A 27 -7.23 4.40 -1.32
N GLU A 28 -6.86 3.12 -1.44
CA GLU A 28 -5.45 2.68 -1.43
C GLU A 28 -4.63 3.26 -2.57
N HIS A 29 -5.29 3.58 -3.69
CA HIS A 29 -4.68 4.23 -4.84
C HIS A 29 -4.61 5.75 -4.74
N ALA A 30 -5.21 6.37 -3.72
CA ALA A 30 -5.05 7.79 -3.48
C ALA A 30 -3.63 8.11 -3.01
N ALA A 31 -3.08 9.23 -3.48
CA ALA A 31 -1.91 9.84 -2.87
C ALA A 31 -2.34 10.58 -1.61
N VAL A 32 -1.74 10.28 -0.46
CA VAL A 32 -2.02 11.01 0.78
C VAL A 32 -1.16 12.27 0.79
N LEU A 33 -1.78 13.42 0.55
CA LEU A 33 -1.11 14.73 0.49
C LEU A 33 -0.98 15.34 1.89
N GLU A 34 -2.03 15.17 2.70
CA GLU A 34 -2.08 15.61 4.09
C GLU A 34 -2.89 14.60 4.90
N LEU A 35 -2.40 14.25 6.09
CA LEU A 35 -3.09 13.39 7.03
C LEU A 35 -2.93 13.97 8.44
N SER A 36 -3.98 14.64 8.92
CA SER A 36 -4.04 15.21 10.26
C SER A 36 -5.41 14.97 10.89
N PRO A 37 -5.53 15.10 12.24
CA PRO A 37 -6.81 14.97 12.92
C PRO A 37 -7.88 15.99 12.48
N THR A 38 -7.45 17.12 11.91
CA THR A 38 -8.34 18.21 11.49
C THR A 38 -8.57 18.24 9.99
N ARG A 39 -7.68 17.66 9.20
CA ARG A 39 -7.70 17.76 7.73
C ARG A 39 -7.02 16.58 7.06
N VAL A 40 -7.68 16.00 6.07
CA VAL A 40 -7.20 14.90 5.24
C VAL A 40 -7.34 15.28 3.78
N VAL A 41 -6.24 15.26 3.05
CA VAL A 41 -6.19 15.61 1.62
C VAL A 41 -5.72 14.42 0.81
N LEU A 42 -6.57 13.99 -0.12
CA LEU A 42 -6.33 12.84 -0.99
C LEU A 42 -6.21 13.28 -2.44
N GLY A 43 -5.09 12.94 -3.07
CA GLY A 43 -4.79 13.21 -4.46
C GLY A 43 -5.13 12.03 -5.36
N TYR A 44 -5.80 12.30 -6.47
CA TYR A 44 -5.94 11.35 -7.58
C TYR A 44 -5.36 11.94 -8.87
N GLU A 45 -4.80 11.10 -9.74
CA GLU A 45 -4.38 11.55 -11.07
C GLU A 45 -5.57 12.10 -11.87
N ALA A 46 -5.30 13.11 -12.71
CA ALA A 46 -6.30 13.64 -13.63
C ALA A 46 -6.93 12.51 -14.48
N ASN A 47 -8.26 12.57 -14.63
CA ASN A 47 -9.07 11.55 -15.33
C ASN A 47 -9.05 10.14 -14.71
N SER A 48 -8.64 9.99 -13.45
CA SER A 48 -8.74 8.72 -12.74
C SER A 48 -10.20 8.34 -12.48
N PHE A 49 -10.66 7.19 -12.97
CA PHE A 49 -11.98 6.65 -12.61
C PHE A 49 -12.15 6.42 -11.10
N LEU A 50 -11.04 6.22 -10.39
CA LEU A 50 -11.01 6.04 -8.94
C LEU A 50 -11.40 7.33 -8.20
N SER A 51 -11.09 8.50 -8.75
CA SER A 51 -11.48 9.78 -8.13
C SER A 51 -13.00 9.95 -8.12
N GLY A 52 -13.67 9.53 -9.19
CA GLY A 52 -15.14 9.53 -9.26
C GLY A 52 -15.76 8.72 -8.13
N GLN A 53 -15.32 7.47 -7.97
CA GLN A 53 -15.81 6.58 -6.90
C GLN A 53 -15.49 7.09 -5.49
N ALA A 54 -14.31 7.67 -5.28
CA ALA A 54 -13.90 8.20 -3.99
C ALA A 54 -14.69 9.47 -3.59
N THR A 55 -15.15 10.24 -4.57
CA THR A 55 -15.87 11.51 -4.37
C THR A 55 -17.40 11.36 -4.35
N GLU A 56 -17.92 10.16 -4.58
CA GLU A 56 -19.34 9.86 -4.40
C GLU A 56 -19.80 10.22 -2.97
N PRO A 57 -21.01 10.77 -2.78
CA PRO A 57 -21.49 11.19 -1.47
C PRO A 57 -21.39 10.08 -0.41
N ALA A 58 -21.83 8.86 -0.75
CA ALA A 58 -21.78 7.72 0.16
C ALA A 58 -20.35 7.29 0.51
N ALA A 59 -19.39 7.45 -0.41
CA ALA A 59 -17.98 7.17 -0.16
C ALA A 59 -17.37 8.22 0.78
N ARG A 60 -17.67 9.49 0.54
CA ARG A 60 -17.25 10.62 1.38
C ARG A 60 -17.79 10.51 2.80
N ASP A 61 -19.09 10.25 2.95
CA ASP A 61 -19.73 10.10 4.26
C ASP A 61 -19.12 8.92 5.06
N MET A 62 -18.89 7.79 4.39
CA MET A 62 -18.27 6.63 5.03
C MET A 62 -16.85 6.94 5.48
N LEU A 63 -16.03 7.53 4.60
CA LEU A 63 -14.66 7.88 4.94
C LEU A 63 -14.60 8.91 6.06
N ALA A 64 -15.45 9.95 6.03
CA ALA A 64 -15.56 10.95 7.08
C ALA A 64 -15.89 10.33 8.45
N ARG A 65 -16.82 9.37 8.50
CA ARG A 65 -17.17 8.65 9.75
C ARG A 65 -16.02 7.79 10.27
N VAL A 66 -15.29 7.12 9.38
CA VAL A 66 -14.12 6.33 9.77
C VAL A 66 -13.01 7.23 10.29
N LEU A 67 -12.72 8.33 9.60
CA LEU A 67 -11.74 9.33 10.04
C LEU A 67 -12.13 9.94 11.38
N GLN A 68 -13.41 10.27 11.57
CA GLN A 68 -13.92 10.78 12.83
C GLN A 68 -13.75 9.78 13.97
N SER A 69 -14.06 8.51 13.72
CA SER A 69 -13.89 7.45 14.71
C SER A 69 -12.41 7.23 15.04
N HIS A 70 -11.51 7.39 14.05
CA HIS A 70 -10.09 7.21 14.25
C HIS A 70 -9.42 8.37 15.01
N PHE A 71 -9.74 9.62 14.65
CA PHE A 71 -9.14 10.82 15.21
C PHE A 71 -9.88 11.39 16.42
N GLY A 72 -11.09 10.91 16.71
CA GLY A 72 -11.93 11.40 17.81
C GLY A 72 -12.64 12.72 17.53
N GLY A 73 -12.62 13.22 16.29
CA GLY A 73 -13.24 14.48 15.89
C GLY A 73 -13.42 14.59 14.37
N PRO A 74 -14.29 15.50 13.88
CA PRO A 74 -14.50 15.66 12.45
C PRO A 74 -13.25 16.23 11.78
N ALA A 75 -12.74 15.53 10.77
CA ALA A 75 -11.68 16.02 9.91
C ALA A 75 -12.26 16.56 8.60
N GLU A 76 -11.75 17.68 8.11
CA GLU A 76 -12.04 18.19 6.78
C GLU A 76 -11.49 17.20 5.74
N LEU A 77 -12.34 16.72 4.82
CA LEU A 77 -11.95 15.78 3.78
C LEU A 77 -11.92 16.49 2.42
N VAL A 78 -10.73 16.60 1.83
CA VAL A 78 -10.50 17.28 0.54
C VAL A 78 -9.95 16.29 -0.48
N PHE A 79 -10.43 16.39 -1.71
CA PHE A 79 -9.94 15.61 -2.84
C PHE A 79 -9.32 16.54 -3.87
N GLU A 80 -8.08 16.27 -4.25
CA GLU A 80 -7.34 17.07 -5.21
C GLU A 80 -7.00 16.27 -6.46
N THR A 81 -6.93 16.97 -7.59
CA THR A 81 -6.37 16.39 -8.81
C THR A 81 -4.87 16.65 -8.82
N ILE A 82 -4.08 15.59 -8.90
CA ILE A 82 -2.62 15.66 -8.96
C ILE A 82 -2.10 15.22 -10.33
N THR A 83 -0.87 15.64 -10.62
CA THR A 83 -0.15 15.14 -11.79
C THR A 83 0.58 13.85 -11.40
N ARG A 84 0.72 12.90 -12.33
CA ARG A 84 1.49 11.68 -12.09
C ARG A 84 2.89 12.02 -11.58
N GLY A 85 3.27 11.43 -10.45
CA GLY A 85 4.59 11.64 -9.84
C GLY A 85 4.78 12.98 -9.13
N SER A 86 3.76 13.85 -9.06
CA SER A 86 3.84 15.12 -8.32
C SER A 86 3.54 15.00 -6.83
N ALA A 87 3.12 13.81 -6.38
CA ALA A 87 2.78 13.51 -4.99
C ALA A 87 3.59 12.33 -4.46
N GLY A 88 3.60 12.17 -3.13
CA GLY A 88 4.18 11.00 -2.48
C GLY A 88 3.46 9.69 -2.87
N PRO A 89 4.10 8.53 -2.62
CA PRO A 89 3.55 7.25 -3.03
C PRO A 89 2.23 6.92 -2.31
N SER A 90 1.29 6.28 -3.03
CA SER A 90 0.04 5.77 -2.46
C SER A 90 0.27 4.52 -1.61
N LEU A 91 -0.71 4.15 -0.79
CA LEU A 91 -0.62 2.92 0.01
C LEU A 91 -0.42 1.69 -0.88
N ALA A 92 -1.15 1.59 -2.00
CA ALA A 92 -1.00 0.50 -2.96
C ALA A 92 0.43 0.43 -3.54
N GLN A 93 1.07 1.57 -3.80
CA GLN A 93 2.45 1.63 -4.27
C GLN A 93 3.44 1.20 -3.18
N VAL A 94 3.23 1.64 -1.94
CA VAL A 94 4.03 1.22 -0.78
C VAL A 94 3.94 -0.29 -0.58
N GLU A 95 2.74 -0.86 -0.56
CA GLU A 95 2.54 -2.29 -0.34
C GLU A 95 3.12 -3.15 -1.47
N THR A 96 3.00 -2.68 -2.72
CA THR A 96 3.63 -3.34 -3.87
C THR A 96 5.15 -3.33 -3.74
N ALA A 97 5.73 -2.21 -3.32
CA ALA A 97 7.18 -2.08 -3.09
C ALA A 97 7.65 -2.97 -1.93
N GLU A 98 6.93 -2.99 -0.80
CA GLU A 98 7.21 -3.85 0.35
C GLU A 98 7.15 -5.33 -0.04
N ARG A 99 6.12 -5.73 -0.79
CA ARG A 99 5.99 -7.12 -1.28
C ARG A 99 7.13 -7.49 -2.21
N LYS A 100 7.50 -6.61 -3.13
CA LYS A 100 8.63 -6.83 -4.05
C LYS A 100 9.95 -6.96 -3.28
N ALA A 101 10.19 -6.11 -2.29
CA ALA A 101 11.37 -6.16 -1.45
C ALA A 101 11.45 -7.47 -0.64
N ARG A 102 10.32 -7.96 -0.10
CA ARG A 102 10.26 -9.26 0.60
C ARG A 102 10.62 -10.43 -0.32
N VAL A 103 10.07 -10.46 -1.53
CA VAL A 103 10.36 -11.51 -2.52
C VAL A 103 11.84 -11.48 -2.92
N GLU A 104 12.41 -10.31 -3.17
CA GLU A 104 13.84 -10.17 -3.52
C GLU A 104 14.75 -10.59 -2.37
N ALA A 105 14.41 -10.24 -1.12
CA ALA A 105 15.17 -10.66 0.05
C ALA A 105 15.16 -12.19 0.22
N ALA A 106 14.00 -12.82 0.05
CA ALA A 106 13.89 -14.28 0.10
C ALA A 106 14.67 -14.97 -1.04
N ARG A 107 14.66 -14.40 -2.26
CA ARG A 107 15.47 -14.90 -3.39
C ARG A 107 16.96 -14.84 -3.09
N ARG A 108 17.44 -13.73 -2.51
CA ARG A 108 18.84 -13.58 -2.10
C ARG A 108 19.22 -14.57 -1.00
N ALA A 109 18.38 -14.73 0.02
CA ALA A 109 18.63 -15.68 1.10
C ALA A 109 18.79 -17.13 0.60
N VAL A 110 18.04 -17.52 -0.44
CA VAL A 110 18.20 -18.83 -1.08
C VAL A 110 19.47 -18.90 -1.93
N ALA A 111 19.79 -17.86 -2.70
CA ALA A 111 21.00 -17.83 -3.52
C ALA A 111 22.28 -17.87 -2.67
N ASP A 112 22.28 -17.17 -1.53
CA ASP A 112 23.40 -17.12 -0.58
C ASP A 112 23.40 -18.32 0.40
N HIS A 113 22.47 -19.27 0.24
CA HIS A 113 22.35 -20.40 1.16
C HIS A 113 23.56 -21.36 0.98
N PRO A 114 24.26 -21.76 2.05
CA PRO A 114 25.50 -22.54 1.96
C PRO A 114 25.38 -23.84 1.13
N LEU A 115 24.25 -24.54 1.19
CA LEU A 115 24.00 -25.74 0.39
C LEU A 115 23.85 -25.44 -1.11
N VAL A 116 23.26 -24.29 -1.47
CA VAL A 116 23.10 -23.86 -2.86
C VAL A 116 24.46 -23.45 -3.42
N THR A 117 25.24 -22.67 -2.66
CA THR A 117 26.60 -22.30 -3.03
C THR A 117 27.50 -23.52 -3.18
N ALA A 118 27.47 -24.46 -2.24
CA ALA A 118 28.25 -25.70 -2.30
C ALA A 118 27.86 -26.57 -3.50
N ALA A 119 26.58 -26.64 -3.86
CA ALA A 119 26.12 -27.37 -5.05
C ALA A 119 26.61 -26.71 -6.35
N ILE A 120 26.55 -25.38 -6.45
CA ILE A 120 27.07 -24.59 -7.58
C ILE A 120 28.57 -24.88 -7.76
N GLU A 121 29.35 -24.81 -6.68
CA GLU A 121 30.79 -25.06 -6.70
C GLU A 121 31.12 -26.52 -7.06
N LEU A 122 30.40 -27.48 -6.49
CA LEU A 122 30.64 -28.91 -6.72
C LEU A 122 30.27 -29.36 -8.14
N LEU A 123 29.18 -28.82 -8.70
CA LEU A 123 28.62 -29.25 -9.98
C LEU A 123 29.06 -28.35 -11.15
N GLY A 124 29.75 -27.23 -10.89
CA GLY A 124 30.05 -26.22 -11.90
C GLY A 124 28.78 -25.63 -12.55
N ALA A 125 27.68 -25.60 -11.78
CA ALA A 125 26.36 -25.22 -12.26
C ALA A 125 26.11 -23.71 -12.10
N GLU A 126 25.07 -23.17 -12.75
CA GLU A 126 24.64 -21.77 -12.62
C GLU A 126 23.20 -21.70 -12.11
N LEU A 127 22.93 -20.78 -11.17
CA LEU A 127 21.59 -20.55 -10.65
C LEU A 127 20.74 -19.76 -11.65
N LYS A 128 19.81 -20.43 -12.35
CA LYS A 128 19.03 -19.82 -13.45
C LYS A 128 17.73 -19.13 -13.02
N ASP A 129 16.96 -19.70 -12.09
CA ASP A 129 15.70 -19.15 -11.59
C ASP A 129 15.39 -19.70 -10.19
N VAL A 130 15.02 -18.82 -9.26
CA VAL A 130 14.57 -19.21 -7.91
C VAL A 130 13.05 -19.06 -7.85
N ARG A 131 12.32 -20.18 -7.71
CA ARG A 131 10.87 -20.15 -7.53
C ARG A 131 10.54 -20.35 -6.07
N LEU A 132 10.05 -19.30 -5.43
CA LEU A 132 9.53 -19.37 -4.08
C LEU A 132 8.06 -19.78 -4.15
N SER A 133 7.73 -20.97 -3.66
CA SER A 133 6.33 -21.34 -3.45
C SER A 133 5.75 -20.55 -2.25
N PRO A 134 4.48 -20.10 -2.32
CA PRO A 134 3.85 -19.30 -1.26
C PRO A 134 3.71 -20.03 0.07
N GLU A 135 3.90 -21.36 0.10
CA GLU A 135 3.79 -22.22 1.27
C GLU A 135 5.02 -22.19 2.21
N PHE A 136 6.15 -21.61 1.78
CA PHE A 136 7.40 -21.57 2.58
C PHE A 136 7.79 -20.16 3.07
N ALA A 137 6.88 -19.18 2.95
CA ALA A 137 7.12 -17.80 3.40
C ALA A 137 6.70 -17.53 4.86
N ASP A 138 6.15 -18.54 5.54
CA ASP A 138 5.73 -18.50 6.94
C ASP A 138 6.41 -19.69 7.65
N GLY A 139 7.62 -19.46 8.15
CA GLY A 139 8.47 -20.46 8.81
C GLY A 139 9.67 -19.81 9.47
#